data_AF-A0A938I543-F1
#
_entry.id   AF-A0A938I543-F1
#
_cell.length_a   1.000
_cell.length_b   1.000
_cell.length_c   1.000
_cell.angle_alpha   90.00
_cell.angle_beta   90.00
_cell.angle_gamma   90.00
#
_symmetry.space_group_name_H-M   'P 1'
#
loop_
_entity.id
_entity.type
_entity.pdbx_description
1 polymer ?
#
loop_
_entity_poly.entity_id
_entity_poly.type
_entity_poly.pdbx_seq_one_letter_code
_entity_poly.pdbx_strand_id
1 'polypeptide(L)'
;MLLQSGQVTEALAAYQKGLEISQKLAAADPSDAQAQRDLVFSHAKLGLAYRAAKEPAKSVAAFDQALAIARRLKAEGKLAGAIDGLIAALGSDRKKSADLDQPK
;
A
#
# COMPACT_ATOMS: atom_id res chain seq x y z
N MET A 1 14.11 -3.06 24.17
CA MET A 1 13.14 -2.97 23.05
C MET A 1 13.84 -3.00 21.67
N LEU A 2 14.66 -4.01 21.35
CA LEU A 2 15.37 -4.08 20.05
C LEU A 2 14.73 -5.05 19.03
N LEU A 3 14.07 -6.10 19.52
CA LEU A 3 13.45 -7.13 18.68
C LEU A 3 12.35 -6.57 17.77
N GLN A 4 11.53 -5.64 18.27
CA GLN A 4 10.42 -5.05 17.53
C GLN A 4 10.90 -4.16 16.37
N SER A 5 11.97 -3.38 16.58
CA SER A 5 12.55 -2.52 15.54
C SER A 5 13.26 -3.32 14.44
N GLY A 6 13.92 -4.42 14.80
CA GLY A 6 14.55 -5.34 13.85
C GLY A 6 13.53 -6.01 12.92
N GLN A 7 12.46 -6.57 13.49
CA GLN A 7 11.39 -7.22 12.73
C GLN A 7 10.65 -6.26 11.79
N VAL A 8 10.43 -5.02 12.22
CA VAL A 8 9.79 -3.98 11.38
C VAL A 8 10.69 -3.61 10.20
N THR A 9 12.01 -3.54 10.40
CA THR A 9 12.97 -3.22 9.33
C THR A 9 13.06 -4.33 8.29
N GLU A 10 13.11 -5.60 8.73
CA GLU A 10 13.10 -6.76 7.84
C GLU A 10 11.79 -6.86 7.05
N ALA A 11 10.65 -6.62 7.69
CA ALA A 11 9.35 -6.60 7.03
C ALA A 11 9.28 -5.50 5.96
N LEU A 12 9.78 -4.29 6.25
CA LEU A 12 9.85 -3.21 5.28
C LEU A 12 10.70 -3.59 4.07
N ALA A 13 11.87 -4.19 4.28
CA ALA A 13 12.74 -4.64 3.19
C ALA A 13 12.06 -5.73 2.33
N ALA A 14 11.37 -6.68 2.95
CA ALA A 14 10.62 -7.72 2.26
C ALA A 14 9.47 -7.13 1.42
N TYR A 15 8.70 -6.18 1.99
CA TYR A 15 7.62 -5.52 1.27
C TYR A 15 8.11 -4.62 0.13
N GLN A 16 9.27 -3.97 0.27
CA GLN A 16 9.89 -3.19 -0.82
C GLN A 16 10.31 -4.08 -1.99
N LYS A 17 10.92 -5.24 -1.71
CA LYS A 17 11.26 -6.22 -2.75
C LYS A 17 10.01 -6.78 -3.44
N GLY A 18 8.98 -7.10 -2.66
CA GLY A 18 7.69 -7.53 -3.20
C GLY A 18 7.06 -6.46 -4.10
N LEU A 19 7.11 -5.19 -3.67
CA LEU A 19 6.64 -4.06 -4.46
C LEU A 19 7.37 -3.95 -5.80
N GLU A 20 8.69 -4.04 -5.82
CA GLU A 20 9.48 -3.96 -7.05
C GLU A 20 9.07 -5.05 -8.06
N ILE A 21 8.84 -6.27 -7.59
CA ILE A 21 8.36 -7.39 -8.42
C ILE A 21 6.94 -7.10 -8.93
N SER A 22 6.02 -6.71 -8.06
CA SER A 22 4.64 -6.36 -8.45
C SER A 22 4.60 -5.22 -9.46
N GLN A 23 5.47 -4.21 -9.34
CA GLN A 23 5.59 -3.11 -10.30
C GLN A 23 6.03 -3.61 -11.67
N LYS A 24 7.06 -4.47 -11.73
CA LYS A 24 7.54 -5.06 -12.98
C LYS A 24 6.45 -5.91 -13.65
N LEU A 25 5.75 -6.75 -12.89
CA LEU A 25 4.66 -7.59 -13.40
C LEU A 25 3.50 -6.74 -13.93
N ALA A 26 3.05 -5.77 -13.16
CA ALA A 26 1.95 -4.87 -13.54
C ALA A 26 2.30 -3.95 -14.71
N ALA A 27 3.59 -3.65 -14.94
CA ALA A 27 4.06 -2.90 -16.09
C ALA A 27 4.21 -3.78 -17.34
N ALA A 28 4.64 -5.04 -17.16
CA ALA A 28 4.79 -6.00 -18.26
C ALA A 28 3.45 -6.39 -18.88
N ASP A 29 2.43 -6.63 -18.04
CA ASP A 29 1.06 -6.87 -18.49
C ASP A 29 0.06 -5.98 -17.72
N PRO A 30 -0.30 -4.81 -18.28
CA PRO A 30 -1.31 -3.94 -17.69
C PRO A 30 -2.71 -4.54 -17.65
N SER A 31 -2.99 -5.63 -18.38
CA SER A 31 -4.30 -6.30 -18.41
C SER A 31 -4.44 -7.39 -17.36
N ASP A 32 -3.33 -7.87 -16.79
CA ASP A 32 -3.33 -8.85 -15.71
C ASP A 32 -3.91 -8.27 -14.42
N ALA A 33 -5.18 -8.59 -14.17
CA ALA A 33 -5.89 -8.15 -12.97
C ALA A 33 -5.24 -8.63 -11.66
N GLN A 34 -4.53 -9.76 -11.66
CA GLN A 34 -3.83 -10.25 -10.48
C GLN A 34 -2.59 -9.39 -10.22
N ALA A 35 -1.76 -9.15 -11.23
CA ALA A 35 -0.58 -8.29 -11.10
C ALA A 35 -0.96 -6.88 -10.63
N GLN A 36 -2.05 -6.32 -11.16
CA GLN A 36 -2.56 -5.02 -10.74
C GLN A 36 -3.08 -5.02 -9.29
N ARG A 37 -3.76 -6.10 -8.84
CA ARG A 37 -4.18 -6.26 -7.44
C ARG A 37 -2.99 -6.34 -6.51
N ASP A 38 -2.00 -7.17 -6.85
CA ASP A 38 -0.81 -7.39 -6.05
C ASP A 38 -0.04 -6.08 -5.87
N LEU A 39 0.01 -5.23 -6.90
CA LEU A 39 0.60 -3.90 -6.81
C LEU A 39 -0.12 -3.00 -5.77
N VAL A 40 -1.46 -2.99 -5.74
CA VAL A 40 -2.22 -2.24 -4.74
C VAL A 40 -1.94 -2.77 -3.33
N PHE A 41 -1.96 -4.10 -3.15
CA PHE A 41 -1.73 -4.72 -1.84
C PHE A 41 -0.29 -4.52 -1.34
N SER A 42 0.70 -4.53 -2.23
CA SER A 42 2.10 -4.26 -1.88
C SER A 42 2.27 -2.86 -1.28
N HIS A 43 1.66 -1.84 -1.89
CA HIS A 43 1.64 -0.49 -1.33
C HIS A 43 0.84 -0.40 -0.01
N ALA A 44 -0.29 -1.08 0.10
CA ALA A 44 -1.08 -1.10 1.34
C ALA A 44 -0.31 -1.73 2.52
N LYS A 45 0.40 -2.84 2.28
CA LYS A 45 1.26 -3.50 3.26
C LYS A 45 2.42 -2.60 3.71
N LEU A 46 3.03 -1.85 2.80
CA LEU A 46 4.03 -0.85 3.15
C LEU A 46 3.46 0.26 4.03
N GLY A 47 2.25 0.75 3.73
CA GLY A 47 1.56 1.72 4.60
C GLY A 47 1.39 1.21 6.02
N LEU A 48 0.87 -0.01 6.17
CA LEU A 48 0.71 -0.64 7.48
C LEU A 48 2.06 -0.83 8.21
N ALA A 49 3.11 -1.24 7.49
CA ALA A 49 4.44 -1.42 8.04
C ALA A 49 5.06 -0.09 8.51
N TYR A 50 4.93 0.98 7.72
CA TYR A 50 5.38 2.32 8.12
C TYR A 50 4.60 2.86 9.31
N ARG A 51 3.30 2.58 9.39
CA ARG A 51 2.49 2.91 10.56
C ARG A 51 3.01 2.18 11.82
N ALA A 52 3.32 0.89 11.70
CA ALA A 52 3.91 0.11 12.80
C ALA A 52 5.33 0.60 13.17
N ALA A 53 6.09 1.09 12.19
CA ALA A 53 7.39 1.73 12.37
C ALA A 53 7.32 3.12 13.01
N LYS A 54 6.11 3.65 13.28
CA LYS A 54 5.88 5.03 13.72
C LYS A 54 6.44 6.06 12.74
N GLU A 55 6.36 5.77 11.45
CA GLU A 55 6.70 6.67 10.35
C GLU A 55 5.41 7.09 9.60
N PRO A 56 4.54 7.93 10.22
CA PRO A 56 3.22 8.23 9.69
C PRO A 56 3.25 8.93 8.32
N ALA A 57 4.21 9.83 8.07
CA ALA A 57 4.37 10.45 6.75
C ALA A 57 4.62 9.43 5.62
N LYS A 58 5.49 8.44 5.86
CA LYS A 58 5.74 7.34 4.89
C LYS A 58 4.53 6.42 4.75
N SER A 59 3.81 6.18 5.85
CA SER A 59 2.55 5.43 5.84
C SER A 59 1.51 6.08 4.93
N VAL A 60 1.28 7.40 5.10
CA VAL A 60 0.36 8.18 4.27
C VAL A 60 0.77 8.12 2.81
N ALA A 61 2.05 8.33 2.49
CA ALA A 61 2.55 8.26 1.12
C ALA A 61 2.31 6.89 0.48
N ALA A 62 2.52 5.79 1.22
CA ALA A 62 2.27 4.44 0.71
C ALA A 62 0.78 4.17 0.46
N PHE A 63 -0.12 4.62 1.35
CA PHE A 63 -1.57 4.54 1.11
C PHE A 63 -2.03 5.42 -0.05
N ASP A 64 -1.41 6.59 -0.26
CA ASP A 64 -1.69 7.45 -1.41
C ASP A 64 -1.35 6.76 -2.73
N GLN A 65 -0.20 6.06 -2.79
CA GLN A 65 0.16 5.25 -3.97
C GLN A 65 -0.85 4.12 -4.21
N ALA A 66 -1.23 3.38 -3.17
CA ALA A 66 -2.24 2.33 -3.27
C ALA A 66 -3.59 2.87 -3.79
N LEU A 67 -4.02 4.03 -3.29
CA LEU A 67 -5.25 4.71 -3.73
C LEU A 67 -5.17 5.16 -5.19
N ALA A 68 -4.05 5.73 -5.62
CA ALA A 68 -3.87 6.17 -6.99
C ALA A 68 -4.00 5.00 -7.97
N ILE A 69 -3.35 3.87 -7.66
CA ILE A 69 -3.41 2.65 -8.47
C ILE A 69 -4.83 2.07 -8.46
N ALA A 70 -5.47 1.94 -7.30
CA ALA A 70 -6.83 1.42 -7.21
C ALA A 70 -7.84 2.31 -7.98
N ARG A 71 -7.73 3.64 -7.89
CA ARG A 71 -8.60 4.54 -8.66
C ARG A 71 -8.39 4.39 -10.18
N ARG A 72 -7.13 4.26 -10.61
CA ARG A 72 -6.80 3.99 -12.02
C ARG A 72 -7.43 2.68 -12.50
N LEU A 73 -7.28 1.60 -11.73
CA LEU A 73 -7.82 0.29 -12.08
C LEU A 73 -9.34 0.26 -12.14
N LYS A 74 -10.01 1.04 -11.27
CA LYS A 74 -11.45 1.25 -11.33
C LYS A 74 -11.85 1.96 -12.63
N ALA A 75 -11.16 3.04 -12.99
CA ALA A 75 -11.43 3.79 -14.22
C ALA A 75 -11.18 2.94 -15.48
N GLU A 76 -10.20 2.04 -15.45
CA GLU A 76 -9.88 1.11 -16.54
C GLU A 76 -10.80 -0.13 -16.58
N GLY A 77 -11.70 -0.31 -15.60
CA GLY A 77 -12.58 -1.48 -15.51
C GLY A 77 -11.87 -2.80 -15.17
N LYS A 78 -10.60 -2.76 -14.77
CA LYS A 78 -9.72 -3.94 -14.60
C LYS A 78 -9.87 -4.67 -13.27
N LEU A 79 -10.69 -4.14 -12.36
CA LEU A 79 -10.98 -4.77 -11.07
C LEU A 79 -12.50 -4.72 -10.82
N ALA A 80 -13.22 -5.74 -11.27
CA ALA A 80 -14.66 -5.84 -11.00
C ALA A 80 -14.94 -6.34 -9.56
N GLY A 81 -15.90 -5.68 -8.90
CA GLY A 81 -16.57 -6.16 -7.68
C GLY A 81 -16.06 -5.60 -6.34
N ALA A 82 -14.75 -5.63 -6.08
CA ALA A 82 -14.20 -5.35 -4.74
C ALA A 82 -13.43 -4.01 -4.62
N ILE A 83 -13.29 -3.26 -5.71
CA ILE A 83 -12.38 -2.10 -5.74
C ILE A 83 -12.87 -0.91 -4.90
N ASP A 84 -14.19 -0.72 -4.80
CA ASP A 84 -14.77 0.36 -4.01
C ASP A 84 -14.56 0.15 -2.50
N GLY A 85 -14.73 -1.10 -2.03
CA GLY A 85 -14.41 -1.47 -0.66
C GLY A 85 -12.93 -1.29 -0.34
N LEU A 86 -12.05 -1.65 -1.30
CA LEU A 86 -10.61 -1.45 -1.15
C LEU A 86 -10.24 0.04 -1.09
N ILE A 87 -10.78 0.88 -1.99
CA ILE A 87 -10.55 2.33 -1.98
C ILE A 87 -11.02 2.95 -0.66
N ALA A 88 -12.19 2.55 -0.14
CA ALA A 88 -12.69 3.03 1.14
C ALA A 88 -11.80 2.60 2.32
N ALA A 89 -11.33 1.35 2.32
CA ALA A 89 -10.41 0.83 3.35
C ALA A 89 -9.08 1.59 3.33
N LEU A 90 -8.47 1.75 2.16
CA LEU A 90 -7.21 2.50 1.98
C LEU A 90 -7.36 3.96 2.41
N GLY A 91 -8.48 4.61 2.09
CA GLY A 91 -8.78 5.97 2.53
C GLY A 91 -8.88 6.09 4.05
N SER A 92 -9.50 5.09 4.69
CA SER A 92 -9.62 5.04 6.16
C SER A 92 -8.26 4.83 6.83
N ASP A 93 -7.42 3.94 6.30
CA ASP A 93 -6.08 3.69 6.83
C ASP A 93 -5.11 4.86 6.60
N ARG A 94 -5.24 5.54 5.46
CA ARG A 94 -4.54 6.79 5.19
C ARG A 94 -4.91 7.85 6.23
N LYS A 95 -6.20 8.05 6.49
CA LYS A 95 -6.68 9.03 7.48
C LYS A 95 -6.13 8.72 8.88
N LYS A 96 -6.25 7.46 9.33
CA LYS A 96 -5.65 7.02 10.60
C LYS A 96 -4.14 7.30 10.67
N SER A 97 -3.43 7.15 9.57
CA SER A 97 -1.99 7.43 9.53
C SER A 97 -1.67 8.92 9.57
N ALA A 98 -2.49 9.76 8.93
CA ALA A 98 -2.34 11.22 8.98
C ALA A 98 -2.67 11.77 10.37
N ASP A 99 -3.68 11.22 11.04
CA ASP A 99 -4.05 11.61 12.41
C ASP A 99 -2.94 11.29 13.42
N LEU A 100 -2.07 10.31 13.13
CA LEU A 100 -0.89 9.98 13.93
C LEU A 100 0.30 10.96 13.74
N ASP A 101 0.28 11.77 12.68
CA ASP A 101 1.33 12.76 12.38
C ASP A 101 1.04 14.13 13.02
N GLN A 102 -0.16 14.33 13.56
CA GLN A 102 -0.54 15.60 14.18
C GLN A 102 0.13 15.74 15.56
N PRO A 103 0.75 16.91 15.87
CA PRO A 103 1.20 17.19 17.22
C PRO A 103 -0.01 17.17 18.17
N LYS A 104 0.14 16.48 19.30
CA LYS A 104 -0.83 16.50 20.40
C LYS A 104 -1.04 17.90 20.95
#